data_AF-A0A443KJY6-F1
#
_entry.id   AF-A0A443KJY6-F1
#
_cell.length_a   1.000
_cell.length_b   1.000
_cell.length_c   1.000
_cell.angle_alpha   90.00
_cell.angle_beta   90.00
_cell.angle_gamma   90.00
#
_symmetry.space_group_name_H-M   'P 1'
#
loop_
_entity.id
_entity.type
_entity.pdbx_description
1 polymer ?
#
loop_
_entity_poly.entity_id
_entity_poly.type
_entity_poly.pdbx_seq_one_letter_code
_entity_poly.pdbx_strand_id
1 'polypeptide(L)' 'MLIKIMTLFLIAMAVLAIFAKYWVPAAKRRVIRGRGRCSACGRPRIGPGPCPCGKTPKS' A
#
# COMPACT_ATOMS: atom_id res chain seq x y z
N MET A 1 38.81 -5.13 -6.66
CA MET A 1 37.91 -6.28 -6.43
C MET A 1 36.68 -5.93 -5.57
N LEU A 2 36.80 -5.06 -4.55
CA LEU A 2 35.66 -4.58 -3.74
C LEU A 2 34.63 -3.73 -4.51
N ILE A 3 35.09 -2.79 -5.35
CA ILE A 3 34.22 -1.89 -6.14
C ILE A 3 33.26 -2.68 -7.02
N LYS A 4 33.70 -3.82 -7.55
CA LYS A 4 32.90 -4.70 -8.41
C LYS A 4 31.77 -5.39 -7.64
N ILE A 5 32.00 -5.72 -6.37
CA ILE A 5 30.98 -6.28 -5.46
C ILE A 5 29.96 -5.20 -5.10
N MET A 6 30.44 -4.00 -4.75
CA MET A 6 29.56 -2.86 -4.42
C MET A 6 28.64 -2.49 -5.57
N THR A 7 29.19 -2.39 -6.79
CA THR A 7 28.39 -2.08 -7.99
C THR A 7 27.40 -3.19 -8.32
N LEU A 8 27.77 -4.47 -8.25
CA LEU A 8 26.83 -5.57 -8.44
C LEU A 8 25.69 -5.55 -7.41
N PHE A 9 26.00 -5.28 -6.14
CA PHE A 9 25.00 -5.24 -5.07
C PHE A 9 24.00 -4.08 -5.25
N LEU A 10 24.50 -2.89 -5.60
CA LEU A 10 23.68 -1.71 -5.88
C LEU A 10 22.75 -1.95 -7.09
N ILE A 11 23.28 -2.53 -8.17
CA ILE A 11 22.49 -2.86 -9.36
C ILE A 11 21.42 -3.90 -9.01
N ALA A 12 21.77 -4.94 -8.26
CA ALA A 12 20.81 -5.97 -7.85
C ALA A 12 19.65 -5.39 -7.02
N MET A 13 19.95 -4.53 -6.04
CA MET A 13 18.93 -3.88 -5.20
C MET A 13 18.03 -2.93 -6.02
N ALA A 14 18.60 -2.18 -6.97
CA ALA A 14 17.84 -1.28 -7.83
C ALA A 14 16.85 -2.06 -8.72
N VAL A 15 17.30 -3.16 -9.33
CA VAL A 15 16.46 -4.04 -10.15
C VAL A 15 15.37 -4.68 -9.30
N LEU A 16 15.70 -5.23 -8.13
CA LEU A 16 14.72 -5.80 -7.20
C LEU A 16 13.64 -4.79 -6.79
N ALA A 17 13.98 -3.52 -6.57
CA ALA A 17 13.01 -2.49 -6.21
C ALA A 17 12.04 -2.16 -7.37
N ILE A 18 12.56 -2.09 -8.60
CA ILE A 18 11.74 -1.85 -9.81
C ILE A 18 10.85 -3.07 -10.08
N PHE A 19 11.41 -4.28 -9.96
CA PHE A 19 10.65 -5.52 -10.09
C PHE A 19 9.60 -5.63 -9.00
N ALA A 20 9.89 -5.32 -7.73
CA ALA A 20 8.91 -5.31 -6.65
C ALA A 20 7.77 -4.30 -6.91
N LYS A 21 8.07 -3.15 -7.51
CA LYS A 21 7.06 -2.15 -7.91
C LYS A 21 6.17 -2.65 -9.05
N TYR A 22 6.74 -3.37 -10.02
CA TYR A 22 6.03 -3.88 -11.20
C TYR A 22 5.25 -5.16 -10.88
N TRP A 23 5.80 -6.03 -10.04
CA TRP A 23 5.19 -7.29 -9.60
C TRP A 23 4.12 -7.10 -8.54
N VAL A 24 4.22 -6.08 -7.68
CA VAL A 24 3.14 -5.79 -6.73
C VAL A 24 2.05 -5.03 -7.47
N PRO A 25 0.90 -5.65 -7.81
CA PRO A 25 -0.22 -4.94 -8.39
C PRO A 25 -0.61 -3.82 -7.43
N ALA A 26 -0.75 -2.60 -7.96
CA ALA A 26 -1.14 -1.39 -7.24
C ALA A 26 -2.45 -1.51 -6.42
N ALA A 27 -3.16 -2.64 -6.53
CA ALA A 27 -4.30 -3.02 -5.72
C ALA A 27 -4.03 -2.98 -4.20
N LYS A 28 -2.81 -3.30 -3.73
CA LYS A 28 -2.52 -3.27 -2.27
C LYS A 28 -2.44 -1.86 -1.67
N ARG A 29 -2.20 -0.82 -2.48
CA ARG A 29 -2.23 0.59 -2.00
C ARG A 29 -3.65 1.08 -1.71
N ARG A 30 -4.67 0.55 -2.40
CA ARG A 30 -6.08 0.89 -2.12
C ARG A 30 -6.63 0.19 -0.88
N VAL A 31 -6.14 -1.00 -0.55
CA VAL A 31 -6.53 -1.70 0.69
C VAL A 31 -6.00 -0.99 1.95
N ILE A 32 -4.83 -0.34 1.86
CA ILE A 32 -4.22 0.36 3.01
C ILE A 32 -4.81 1.77 3.21
N ARG A 33 -5.15 2.52 2.15
CA ARG A 33 -5.70 3.89 2.28
C ARG A 33 -7.21 3.97 2.55
N GLY A 34 -7.98 2.94 2.22
CA GLY A 34 -9.45 3.00 2.28
C GLY A 34 -10.12 2.46 3.56
N ARG A 35 -9.38 1.82 4.47
CA ARG A 35 -9.97 1.06 5.59
C ARG A 35 -9.80 1.67 6.98
N GLY A 36 -9.17 2.84 7.08
CA GLY A 36 -8.99 3.49 8.38
C GLY A 36 -10.22 4.26 8.87
N ARG A 37 -10.98 4.90 7.97
CA ARG A 37 -12.04 5.87 8.32
C ARG A 37 -13.25 5.74 7.41
N CYS A 38 -14.44 5.96 7.94
CA CYS A 38 -15.68 6.03 7.18
C CYS A 38 -15.72 7.33 6.36
N SER A 39 -15.88 7.26 5.03
CA SER A 39 -15.97 8.45 4.17
C SER A 39 -17.22 9.31 4.43
N ALA A 40 -18.28 8.74 5.03
CA ALA A 40 -19.52 9.46 5.28
C ALA A 40 -19.56 10.21 6.63
N CYS A 41 -18.69 9.87 7.59
CA CYS A 41 -18.67 10.51 8.92
C CYS A 41 -17.26 10.81 9.46
N GLY A 42 -16.20 10.42 8.75
CA GLY A 42 -14.80 10.58 9.17
C GLY A 42 -14.34 9.66 10.31
N ARG A 43 -15.25 8.89 10.92
CA ARG A 43 -14.96 8.06 12.11
C ARG A 43 -14.07 6.86 11.76
N PRO A 44 -13.10 6.47 12.62
CA PRO A 44 -12.31 5.27 12.39
C PRO A 44 -13.19 4.03 12.26
N ARG A 45 -12.88 3.13 11.31
CA ARG A 45 -13.58 1.85 11.17
C ARG A 45 -12.93 0.85 12.12
N ILE A 46 -13.50 0.68 13.31
CA ILE A 46 -13.06 -0.32 14.29
C ILE A 46 -13.78 -1.64 13.98
N GLY A 47 -13.04 -2.63 13.52
CA GLY A 47 -13.55 -3.98 13.22
C GLY A 47 -14.21 -4.14 11.84
N PRO A 48 -14.59 -5.39 11.47
CA PRO A 48 -15.23 -5.72 10.20
C PRO A 48 -16.71 -5.31 10.10
N GLY A 49 -17.26 -4.66 11.13
CA GLY A 49 -18.67 -4.26 11.20
C GLY A 49 -19.02 -3.02 10.37
N PRO A 50 -20.31 -2.83 10.02
CA PRO A 50 -20.79 -1.61 9.40
C PRO A 50 -20.58 -0.42 10.34
N CYS A 51 -20.33 0.77 9.78
CA CYS A 51 -20.18 1.98 10.59
C CYS A 51 -21.53 2.26 11.26
N PRO A 52 -21.54 2.57 12.57
CA PRO A 52 -22.77 2.90 13.30
C PRO A 52 -23.48 4.15 12.74
N CYS A 53 -22.82 4.88 11.85
CA CYS A 53 -23.37 6.05 11.19
C CYS A 53 -24.48 5.75 10.17
N GLY A 54 -24.63 4.50 9.69
CA GLY A 54 -25.71 4.12 8.75
C GLY A 54 -25.66 4.80 7.37
N LYS A 55 -24.67 5.67 7.10
CA LYS A 55 -24.55 6.43 5.85
C LYS A 55 -23.78 5.62 4.81
N THR A 56 -24.34 5.49 3.61
CA THR A 56 -23.65 4.94 2.43
C THR A 56 -22.60 5.94 1.92
N PRO A 57 -21.41 5.48 1.51
CA PRO A 57 -20.40 6.36 0.93
C PRO A 57 -20.98 7.01 -0.34
N LYS A 58 -21.00 8.35 -0.41
CA LYS A 58 -21.36 9.07 -1.64
C LYS A 58 -20.28 8.85 -2.70
N SER A 59 -20.73 8.44 -3.88
CA SER A 59 -19.94 8.29 -5.12
C SER A 59 -19.37 9.61 -5.61
#